data_AF-A0A251U390-F1
#
_entry.id   AF-A0A251U390-F1
#
_cell.length_a   1.000
_cell.length_b   1.000
_cell.length_c   1.000
_cell.angle_alpha   90.00
_cell.angle_beta   90.00
_cell.angle_gamma   90.00
#
_symmetry.space_group_name_H-M   'P 1'
#
loop_
_entity.id
_entity.type
_entity.pdbx_description
1 polymer ?
#
loop_
_entity_poly.entity_id
_entity_poly.type
_entity_poly.pdbx_seq_one_letter_code
_entity_poly.pdbx_strand_id
1 'polypeptide(L)'
;MCITQAYVGLAVAGAYAGRYGIQAWNAFKARPVAPVLRKFYHGGFQPQMTRREAALILGVRESSAIEKIKEAHRRVMLANHPDAGGSHYLA
;
A
#
# COMPACT_ATOMS: atom_id res chain seq x y z
N MET A 1 30.50 17.39 47.59
CA MET A 1 29.96 18.41 46.66
C MET A 1 30.15 18.02 45.18
N CYS A 2 31.27 17.41 44.76
CA CYS A 2 31.49 17.04 43.35
C CYS A 2 30.76 15.77 42.87
N ILE A 3 30.59 14.76 43.74
CA ILE A 3 29.97 13.48 43.37
C ILE A 3 28.46 13.66 43.08
N THR A 4 27.77 14.51 43.83
CA THR A 4 26.34 14.81 43.62
C THR A 4 26.07 15.52 42.29
N GLN A 5 26.97 16.40 41.85
CA GLN A 5 26.89 17.07 40.54
C GLN A 5 27.02 16.07 39.38
N ALA A 6 27.88 15.07 39.51
CA ALA A 6 28.05 14.02 38.51
C ALA A 6 26.80 13.14 38.35
N TYR A 7 26.14 12.77 39.47
CA TYR A 7 24.89 12.01 39.42
C TYR A 7 23.74 12.79 38.78
N VAL A 8 23.63 14.10 39.06
CA VAL A 8 22.63 14.97 38.43
C VAL A 8 22.86 15.06 36.92
N GLY A 9 24.12 15.24 36.48
CA GLY A 9 24.45 15.27 35.06
C GLY A 9 24.12 13.95 34.33
N LEU A 10 24.38 12.81 34.97
CA LEU A 10 24.12 11.49 34.41
C LEU A 10 22.62 11.18 34.34
N ALA A 11 21.84 11.59 35.34
CA ALA A 11 20.38 11.46 35.35
C ALA A 11 19.73 12.29 34.23
N VAL A 12 20.18 13.54 34.05
CA VAL A 12 19.68 14.42 32.98
C VAL A 12 20.02 13.86 31.61
N ALA A 13 21.28 13.43 31.39
CA ALA A 13 21.71 12.83 30.13
C ALA A 13 20.91 11.56 29.78
N GLY A 14 20.67 10.68 30.75
CA GLY A 14 19.85 9.47 30.57
C GLY A 14 18.39 9.78 30.22
N ALA A 15 17.79 10.79 30.84
CA ALA A 15 16.42 11.20 30.56
C ALA A 15 16.26 11.73 29.12
N TYR A 16 17.20 12.55 28.64
CA TYR A 16 17.19 13.02 27.25
C TYR A 16 17.38 11.87 26.26
N ALA A 17 18.34 10.96 26.51
CA ALA A 17 18.57 9.80 25.65
C ALA A 17 17.32 8.90 25.54
N GLY A 18 16.65 8.62 26.67
CA GLY A 18 15.40 7.87 26.70
C GLY A 18 14.27 8.56 25.92
N ARG A 19 14.11 9.88 26.10
CA ARG A 19 13.10 10.67 25.38
C ARG A 19 13.33 10.66 23.87
N TYR A 20 14.56 10.84 23.42
CA TYR A 20 14.90 10.79 21.99
C TYR A 20 14.67 9.39 21.39
N GLY A 21 15.02 8.33 22.14
CA GLY A 21 14.76 6.95 21.72
C GLY A 21 13.27 6.67 21.53
N ILE A 22 12.43 7.06 22.49
CA ILE A 22 10.97 6.86 22.41
C ILE A 22 10.36 7.68 21.27
N GLN A 23 10.79 8.94 21.07
CA GLN A 23 10.31 9.78 19.97
C GLN A 23 10.67 9.20 18.61
N ALA A 24 11.92 8.72 18.43
CA ALA A 24 12.35 8.09 17.19
C ALA A 24 11.57 6.80 16.91
N TRP A 25 11.32 5.98 17.94
CA TRP A 25 10.53 4.75 17.83
C TRP A 25 9.07 5.02 17.47
N ASN A 26 8.45 6.01 18.12
CA ASN A 26 7.08 6.41 17.82
C ASN A 26 6.97 6.99 16.41
N ALA A 27 7.92 7.82 15.99
CA ALA A 27 7.97 8.35 14.62
C ALA A 27 8.16 7.25 13.57
N PHE A 28 8.98 6.23 13.87
CA PHE A 28 9.15 5.06 13.01
C PHE A 28 7.87 4.24 12.88
N LYS A 29 7.18 3.97 13.99
CA LYS A 29 5.88 3.27 13.99
C LYS A 29 4.76 4.08 13.35
N ALA A 30 4.82 5.40 13.46
CA ALA A 30 3.85 6.31 12.88
C ALA A 30 4.10 6.58 11.39
N ARG A 31 5.13 5.98 10.77
CA ARG A 31 5.35 6.09 9.32
C ARG A 31 4.13 5.51 8.60
N PRO A 32 3.33 6.33 7.89
CA PRO A 32 2.25 5.79 7.09
C PRO A 32 2.89 4.91 6.01
N VAL A 33 2.38 3.69 5.84
CA VAL A 33 2.65 2.90 4.64
C VAL A 33 2.02 3.69 3.51
N ALA A 34 2.82 4.52 2.83
CA ALA A 34 2.33 5.30 1.72
C ALA A 34 1.75 4.32 0.69
N PRO A 35 0.43 4.35 0.42
CA PRO A 35 -0.11 3.51 -0.62
C PRO A 35 0.59 3.93 -1.91
N VAL A 36 1.21 2.97 -2.59
CA VAL A 36 1.73 3.20 -3.94
C VAL A 36 0.52 3.54 -4.80
N LEU A 37 0.22 4.83 -4.92
CA LEU A 37 -0.90 5.33 -5.68
C LEU A 37 -0.60 4.98 -7.15
N ARG A 38 -1.19 3.88 -7.62
CA ARG A 38 -1.08 3.49 -9.02
C ARG A 38 -1.69 4.62 -9.83
N LYS A 39 -0.91 5.19 -10.74
CA LYS A 39 -1.43 6.18 -11.71
C LYS A 39 -2.63 5.54 -12.41
N PHE A 40 -3.81 6.12 -12.20
CA PHE A 40 -5.00 5.72 -12.93
C PHE A 40 -4.80 6.09 -14.40
N TYR A 41 -5.19 5.20 -15.31
CA TYR A 41 -5.16 5.51 -16.73
C TYR A 41 -6.24 6.56 -17.00
N HIS A 42 -5.86 7.64 -17.68
CA HIS A 42 -6.77 8.72 -18.02
C HIS A 42 -7.62 8.33 -19.24
N GLY A 43 -8.94 8.51 -19.15
CA GLY A 43 -9.90 8.18 -20.21
C GLY A 43 -10.91 7.09 -19.80
N GLY A 44 -11.82 6.76 -20.72
CA GLY A 44 -12.73 5.62 -20.58
C GLY A 44 -12.19 4.36 -21.27
N PHE A 45 -13.04 3.34 -21.41
CA PHE A 45 -12.73 2.17 -22.21
C PHE A 45 -12.64 2.53 -23.70
N GLN A 46 -11.82 1.79 -24.43
CA GLN A 46 -11.72 1.93 -25.87
C GLN A 46 -13.03 1.44 -26.53
N PRO A 47 -13.39 1.98 -27.71
CA PRO A 47 -14.61 1.56 -28.42
C PRO A 47 -14.61 0.07 -28.80
N GLN A 48 -13.42 -0.51 -28.96
CA GLN A 48 -13.22 -1.94 -29.21
C GLN A 48 -12.19 -2.48 -28.22
N MET A 49 -12.50 -3.61 -27.58
CA MET A 49 -11.65 -4.23 -26.58
C MET A 49 -10.33 -4.71 -27.22
N THR A 50 -9.23 -4.03 -26.87
CA THR A 50 -7.89 -4.44 -27.35
C THR A 50 -7.22 -5.39 -26.37
N ARG A 51 -6.27 -6.22 -26.85
CA ARG A 51 -5.50 -7.13 -25.97
C ARG A 51 -4.76 -6.40 -24.85
N ARG A 52 -4.25 -5.19 -25.16
CA ARG A 52 -3.57 -4.34 -24.20
C ARG A 52 -4.53 -3.85 -23.11
N GLU A 53 -5.71 -3.38 -23.50
CA GLU A 53 -6.74 -2.94 -22.55
C GLU A 53 -7.21 -4.10 -21.66
N ALA A 54 -7.50 -5.26 -22.23
CA ALA A 54 -7.88 -6.45 -21.46
C ALA A 54 -6.78 -6.85 -20.44
N ALA A 55 -5.50 -6.76 -20.83
CA ALA A 55 -4.39 -7.02 -19.92
C ALA A 55 -4.34 -6.02 -18.76
N LEU A 56 -4.62 -4.74 -19.03
CA LEU A 56 -4.70 -3.69 -18.02
C LEU A 56 -5.87 -3.90 -17.05
N ILE A 57 -7.05 -4.26 -17.56
CA ILE A 57 -8.25 -4.55 -16.76
C ILE A 57 -8.00 -5.74 -15.83
N LEU A 58 -7.43 -6.82 -16.36
CA LEU A 58 -7.14 -8.04 -15.59
C LEU A 58 -5.89 -7.89 -14.68
N GLY A 59 -5.11 -6.83 -14.84
CA GLY A 59 -3.86 -6.62 -14.11
C GLY A 59 -2.77 -7.64 -14.44
N VAL A 60 -2.78 -8.20 -15.65
CA VAL A 60 -1.80 -9.17 -16.14
C VAL A 60 -0.94 -8.58 -17.26
N ARG A 61 0.20 -9.22 -17.57
CA ARG A 61 0.97 -8.86 -18.77
C ARG A 61 0.32 -9.47 -20.01
N GLU A 62 0.46 -8.83 -21.17
CA GLU A 62 -0.04 -9.34 -22.46
C GLU A 62 0.52 -10.73 -22.81
N SER A 63 1.72 -11.06 -22.34
CA SER A 63 2.39 -12.35 -22.56
C SER A 63 2.11 -13.40 -21.46
N SER A 64 1.09 -13.20 -20.62
CA SER A 64 0.80 -14.12 -19.49
C SER A 64 0.20 -15.43 -19.97
N ALA A 65 0.48 -16.53 -19.27
CA ALA A 65 -0.12 -17.83 -19.55
C ALA A 65 -1.65 -17.84 -19.35
N ILE A 66 -2.33 -18.70 -20.11
CA ILE A 66 -3.80 -18.81 -20.15
C ILE A 66 -4.39 -19.11 -18.76
N GLU A 67 -3.74 -19.94 -17.96
CA GLU A 67 -4.18 -20.28 -16.61
C GLU A 67 -4.25 -19.03 -15.71
N LYS A 68 -3.22 -18.18 -15.77
CA LYS A 68 -3.15 -16.93 -15.01
C LYS A 68 -4.21 -15.93 -15.46
N ILE A 69 -4.53 -15.91 -16.76
CA ILE A 69 -5.61 -15.08 -17.31
C ILE A 69 -6.96 -15.53 -16.75
N LYS A 70 -7.25 -16.84 -16.75
CA LYS A 70 -8.50 -17.40 -16.19
C LYS A 70 -8.66 -17.10 -14.71
N GLU A 71 -7.58 -17.24 -13.94
CA GLU A 71 -7.60 -16.95 -12.51
C GLU A 71 -7.82 -15.46 -12.24
N ALA A 72 -7.10 -14.59 -12.96
CA ALA A 72 -7.29 -13.14 -12.86
C ALA A 72 -8.71 -12.72 -13.24
N HIS A 73 -9.27 -13.30 -14.31
CA HIS A 73 -10.66 -13.09 -14.71
C HIS A 73 -11.65 -13.48 -13.61
N ARG A 74 -11.49 -14.69 -13.02
CA ARG A 74 -12.33 -15.12 -11.90
C ARG A 74 -12.25 -14.15 -10.71
N ARG A 75 -11.03 -13.69 -10.39
CA ARG A 75 -10.81 -12.75 -9.28
C ARG A 75 -11.48 -11.39 -9.53
N VAL A 76 -11.38 -10.86 -10.75
CA VAL A 76 -12.02 -9.59 -11.14
C VAL A 76 -13.54 -9.71 -11.12
N MET A 77 -14.09 -10.82 -11.63
CA MET A 77 -15.54 -11.05 -11.62
C MET A 77 -16.09 -11.17 -10.20
N LEU A 78 -15.41 -11.90 -9.30
CA LEU A 78 -15.83 -12.01 -7.90
C LEU A 78 -15.77 -10.67 -7.17
N ALA A 79 -14.73 -9.87 -7.40
CA ALA A 79 -14.57 -8.57 -6.77
C ALA A 79 -15.64 -7.56 -7.22
N ASN A 80 -16.16 -7.68 -8.44
CA ASN A 80 -17.16 -6.79 -9.01
C ASN A 80 -18.54 -7.43 -9.14
N HIS A 81 -18.79 -8.58 -8.50
CA HIS A 81 -20.02 -9.34 -8.66
C HIS A 81 -21.24 -8.48 -8.27
N PRO A 82 -22.31 -8.43 -9.09
CA PRO A 82 -23.47 -7.56 -8.85
C PRO A 82 -24.17 -7.88 -7.51
N ASP A 83 -24.21 -9.15 -7.12
CA ASP A 83 -24.79 -9.59 -5.83
C ASP A 83 -24.05 -9.06 -4.59
N ALA A 84 -22.82 -8.54 -4.74
CA ALA A 84 -22.04 -7.90 -3.68
C ALA A 84 -22.06 -6.36 -3.76
N GLY A 85 -22.90 -5.77 -4.62
CA GLY A 85 -22.99 -4.32 -4.83
C GLY A 85 -22.05 -3.76 -5.92
N GLY A 86 -21.59 -4.61 -6.85
CA GLY A 86 -20.73 -4.21 -7.98
C GLY A 86 -21.49 -3.62 -9.17
N SER A 87 -20.77 -2.93 -10.06
CA SER A 87 -21.36 -2.16 -11.18
C SER A 87 -21.70 -3.03 -12.39
N HIS A 88 -22.83 -2.72 -13.03
CA HIS A 88 -23.45 -3.44 -14.16
C HIS A 88 -22.64 -3.50 -15.48
N TYR A 89 -21.39 -3.02 -15.51
CA TYR A 89 -20.59 -2.90 -16.75
C TYR A 89 -19.61 -4.07 -16.97
N LEU A 90 -19.59 -5.07 -16.08
CA LEU A 90 -18.62 -6.17 -16.09
C LEU A 90 -19.26 -7.56 -16.21
N ALA A 91 -20.59 -7.65 -16.35
CA ALA A 91 -21.32 -8.90 -16.57
C ALA A 91 -21.59 -9.15 -18.05
#